data_AF-A0A2G8RPV8-F1
#
_entry.id   AF-A0A2G8RPV8-F1
#
_cell.length_a   1.000
_cell.length_b   1.000
_cell.length_c   1.000
_cell.angle_alpha   90.00
_cell.angle_beta   90.00
_cell.angle_gamma   90.00
#
_symmetry.space_group_name_H-M   'P 1'
#
loop_
_entity.id
_entity.type
_entity.pdbx_description
1 polymer ?
#
loop_
_entity_poly.entity_id
_entity_poly.type
_entity_poly.pdbx_seq_one_letter_code
_entity_poly.pdbx_strand_id
1 'polypeptide(L)'
;MKNIFAVLAVLSAQLVAAHYTLPDLIANGTTAADWVYVRETESHYSNGPITDVTSQEFRCYELDMSATPGETSIATVQAGSTIGFKGEHSPNALRCAMIAHVPIVPLLAANSDFYHPGYFSAYMSPASPAANSPEAGTGQTWFKVWEDPPVYENGALVFPLETSDQFTFTIPKSLPSGQYLLRGEQIALHLAETFGGAQFYIGCAQINVVNGGSGTPGPLVSIPGVYTGVGTFSVLSTALVAGVRRRGCTDVTCYLTRPTIKPSVNFRLVQNEPGILLNIYNLPADYAGYVSPGPSIWSG
;
A
#
# COMPACT_ATOMS: atom_id res chain seq x y z
N MET A 1 7.38 64.35 6.12
CA MET A 1 8.04 63.13 6.66
C MET A 1 7.14 62.59 7.77
N LYS A 2 6.80 61.30 7.84
CA LYS A 2 7.16 60.12 7.02
C LYS A 2 5.89 59.40 6.57
N ASN A 3 5.88 58.80 5.39
CA ASN A 3 4.79 57.91 4.97
C ASN A 3 5.09 56.51 5.54
N ILE A 4 4.16 55.93 6.32
CA ILE A 4 4.28 54.56 6.81
C ILE A 4 3.48 53.66 5.86
N PHE A 5 4.19 53.02 4.92
CA PHE A 5 3.64 51.88 4.19
C PHE A 5 3.73 50.65 5.09
N ALA A 6 2.59 50.19 5.62
CA ALA A 6 2.50 48.88 6.26
C ALA A 6 2.46 47.81 5.18
N VAL A 7 3.57 47.10 4.96
CA VAL A 7 3.61 45.92 4.07
C VAL A 7 2.92 44.77 4.78
N LEU A 8 1.69 44.44 4.36
CA LEU A 8 0.96 43.31 4.88
C LEU A 8 1.51 42.03 4.24
N ALA A 9 2.46 41.39 4.92
CA ALA A 9 3.02 40.10 4.51
C ALA A 9 1.98 39.00 4.69
N VAL A 10 1.25 38.67 3.62
CA VAL A 10 0.33 37.53 3.59
C VAL A 10 1.15 36.25 3.58
N LEU A 11 1.30 35.61 4.74
CA LEU A 11 1.73 34.21 4.79
C LEU A 11 0.60 33.34 4.23
N SER A 12 0.67 33.05 2.94
CA SER A 12 -0.09 31.97 2.33
C SER A 12 0.43 30.64 2.87
N ALA A 13 -0.18 30.15 3.96
CA ALA A 13 0.02 28.78 4.40
C ALA A 13 -0.48 27.85 3.29
N GLN A 14 0.44 27.29 2.50
CA GLN A 14 0.11 26.28 1.52
C GLN A 14 -0.37 25.04 2.26
N LEU A 15 -1.68 24.77 2.15
CA LEU A 15 -2.27 23.50 2.57
C LEU A 15 -1.82 22.42 1.57
N VAL A 16 -0.57 21.97 1.71
CA VAL A 16 -0.07 20.79 1.02
C VAL A 16 -0.79 19.59 1.64
N ALA A 17 -1.89 19.18 1.01
CA ALA A 17 -2.30 17.80 1.11
C ALA A 17 -1.17 16.97 0.50
N ALA A 18 -0.62 16.03 1.27
CA ALA A 18 0.41 15.10 0.81
C ALA A 18 -0.16 13.68 0.62
N HIS A 19 -1.48 13.54 0.74
CA HIS A 19 -2.21 12.27 0.70
C HIS A 19 -3.13 12.30 -0.51
N TYR A 20 -3.15 11.22 -1.28
CA TYR A 20 -3.83 11.09 -2.58
C TYR A 20 -4.57 9.75 -2.68
N THR A 21 -5.46 9.62 -3.67
CA THR A 21 -6.02 8.34 -4.11
C THR A 21 -5.49 7.96 -5.49
N LEU A 22 -5.83 6.77 -5.99
CA LEU A 22 -5.51 6.31 -7.36
C LEU A 22 -6.80 6.13 -8.19
N PRO A 23 -7.61 7.18 -8.45
CA PRO A 23 -8.96 7.01 -8.98
C PRO A 23 -9.02 6.70 -10.48
N ASP A 24 -7.95 7.01 -11.19
CA ASP A 24 -7.93 7.16 -12.64
C ASP A 24 -7.16 6.01 -13.31
N LEU A 25 -7.85 5.22 -14.13
CA LEU A 25 -7.21 4.22 -14.98
C LEU A 25 -6.65 4.86 -16.25
N ILE A 26 -5.34 4.81 -16.44
CA ILE A 26 -4.68 5.13 -17.70
C ILE A 26 -4.72 3.88 -18.58
N ALA A 27 -5.47 3.89 -19.68
CA ALA A 27 -5.58 2.76 -20.60
C ALA A 27 -5.90 3.23 -22.03
N ASN A 28 -5.53 2.41 -23.04
CA ASN A 28 -5.82 2.66 -24.46
C ASN A 28 -5.34 4.04 -25.00
N GLY A 29 -4.35 4.67 -24.34
CA GLY A 29 -3.82 5.99 -24.70
C GLY A 29 -4.56 7.18 -24.06
N THR A 30 -5.46 6.94 -23.10
CA THR A 30 -6.25 7.96 -22.41
C THR A 30 -6.31 7.71 -20.91
N THR A 31 -6.34 8.77 -20.11
CA THR A 31 -6.76 8.69 -18.70
C THR A 31 -8.29 8.68 -18.64
N ALA A 32 -8.88 7.70 -17.95
CA ALA A 32 -10.31 7.71 -17.62
C ALA A 32 -10.60 8.73 -16.51
N ALA A 33 -11.87 9.12 -16.34
CA ALA A 33 -12.28 9.96 -15.21
C ALA A 33 -12.41 9.13 -13.91
N ASP A 34 -12.51 9.85 -12.78
CA ASP A 34 -12.50 9.32 -11.43
C ASP A 34 -13.41 8.09 -11.28
N TRP A 35 -12.86 6.99 -10.78
CA TRP A 35 -13.59 5.78 -10.36
C TRP A 35 -14.41 5.05 -11.46
N VAL A 36 -14.31 5.47 -12.72
CA VAL A 36 -15.06 4.83 -13.83
C VAL A 36 -14.67 3.35 -13.97
N TYR A 37 -13.37 3.05 -13.85
CA TYR A 37 -12.82 1.70 -13.95
C TYR A 37 -12.05 1.24 -12.71
N VAL A 38 -11.80 2.14 -11.75
CA VAL A 38 -11.16 1.83 -10.47
C VAL A 38 -12.24 1.84 -9.38
N ARG A 39 -12.22 0.84 -8.50
CA ARG A 39 -13.15 0.80 -7.35
C ARG A 39 -12.90 2.01 -6.45
N GLU A 40 -13.94 2.80 -6.19
CA GLU A 40 -13.89 3.94 -5.26
C GLU A 40 -13.47 3.48 -3.86
N THR A 41 -12.51 4.18 -3.24
CA THR A 41 -11.92 3.77 -1.96
C THR A 41 -12.63 4.38 -0.75
N GLU A 42 -12.49 3.78 0.43
CA GLU A 42 -12.91 4.41 1.71
C GLU A 42 -12.33 5.83 1.82
N SER A 43 -11.11 6.02 1.30
CA SER A 43 -10.35 7.26 1.32
C SER A 43 -10.72 8.33 0.27
N HIS A 44 -11.72 8.15 -0.60
CA HIS A 44 -12.09 9.10 -1.67
C HIS A 44 -12.25 10.60 -1.27
N TYR A 45 -12.55 10.91 0.00
CA TYR A 45 -12.52 12.28 0.54
C TYR A 45 -11.41 12.57 1.57
N SER A 46 -10.93 11.57 2.30
CA SER A 46 -9.90 11.76 3.34
C SER A 46 -8.47 11.67 2.79
N ASN A 47 -8.33 11.04 1.63
CA ASN A 47 -7.11 10.49 1.03
C ASN A 47 -6.30 9.61 2.01
N GLY A 48 -6.91 9.12 3.09
CA GLY A 48 -6.22 8.34 4.12
C GLY A 48 -5.58 7.06 3.56
N PRO A 49 -4.37 6.69 3.99
CA PRO A 49 -3.78 5.41 3.67
C PRO A 49 -4.34 4.30 4.59
N ILE A 50 -4.37 3.07 4.09
CA ILE A 50 -4.47 1.90 4.96
C ILE A 50 -3.08 1.53 5.49
N THR A 51 -2.98 1.04 6.73
CA THR A 51 -1.71 0.63 7.36
C THR A 51 -1.72 -0.82 7.87
N ASP A 52 -2.90 -1.40 8.10
CA ASP A 52 -3.05 -2.81 8.50
C ASP A 52 -3.05 -3.74 7.27
N VAL A 53 -1.87 -4.26 6.94
CA VAL A 53 -1.67 -5.24 5.85
C VAL A 53 -2.32 -6.62 6.09
N THR A 54 -2.93 -6.83 7.26
CA THR A 54 -3.69 -8.06 7.59
C THR A 54 -5.19 -7.90 7.36
N SER A 55 -5.70 -6.66 7.22
CA SER A 55 -7.11 -6.38 6.97
C SER A 55 -7.58 -6.93 5.62
N GLN A 56 -8.85 -7.35 5.54
CA GLN A 56 -9.45 -7.75 4.25
C GLN A 56 -9.50 -6.58 3.26
N GLU A 57 -9.68 -5.36 3.79
CA GLU A 57 -9.65 -4.11 3.04
C GLU A 57 -8.32 -3.89 2.30
N PHE A 58 -7.22 -4.47 2.78
CA PHE A 58 -5.90 -4.33 2.17
C PHE A 58 -5.80 -4.87 0.73
N ARG A 59 -6.80 -5.64 0.28
CA ARG A 59 -6.92 -6.10 -1.10
C ARG A 59 -7.07 -4.92 -2.07
N CYS A 60 -8.10 -4.08 -1.88
CA CYS A 60 -8.52 -3.07 -2.86
C CYS A 60 -9.05 -1.78 -2.24
N TYR A 61 -9.20 -1.74 -0.91
CA TYR A 61 -9.56 -0.60 -0.06
C TYR A 61 -10.86 0.13 -0.45
N GLU A 62 -11.86 -0.63 -0.92
CA GLU A 62 -13.15 -0.12 -1.39
C GLU A 62 -13.94 0.70 -0.34
N LEU A 63 -14.78 1.62 -0.82
CA LEU A 63 -15.75 2.35 -0.01
C LEU A 63 -16.83 1.43 0.57
N ASP A 64 -17.26 0.42 -0.20
CA ASP A 64 -18.03 -0.72 0.27
C ASP A 64 -17.52 -1.99 -0.42
N MET A 65 -16.95 -2.92 0.35
CA MET A 65 -16.40 -4.20 -0.16
C MET A 65 -17.38 -5.02 -1.00
N SER A 66 -18.70 -4.82 -0.82
CA SER A 66 -19.77 -5.60 -1.45
C SER A 66 -20.40 -4.86 -2.64
N ALA A 67 -20.64 -3.55 -2.51
CA ALA A 67 -21.36 -2.74 -3.50
C ALA A 67 -20.45 -2.16 -4.59
N THR A 68 -19.36 -1.48 -4.19
CA THR A 68 -18.46 -0.75 -5.11
C THR A 68 -17.96 -1.61 -6.29
N PRO A 69 -17.62 -2.91 -6.14
CA PRO A 69 -17.25 -3.78 -7.26
C PRO A 69 -18.29 -3.81 -8.38
N GLY A 70 -19.58 -3.90 -8.03
CA GLY A 70 -20.69 -4.02 -8.98
C GLY A 70 -21.09 -2.69 -9.63
N GLU A 71 -20.74 -1.57 -9.00
CA GLU A 71 -21.00 -0.20 -9.47
C GLU A 71 -19.87 0.31 -10.40
N THR A 72 -18.65 -0.21 -10.22
CA THR A 72 -17.47 0.11 -11.04
C THR A 72 -17.56 -0.56 -12.42
N SER A 73 -17.20 0.13 -13.51
CA SER A 73 -17.21 -0.46 -14.86
C SER A 73 -15.98 -1.36 -15.11
N ILE A 74 -15.95 -2.08 -16.24
CA ILE A 74 -14.81 -2.93 -16.66
C ILE A 74 -14.18 -2.36 -17.94
N ALA A 75 -12.90 -2.01 -17.91
CA ALA A 75 -12.16 -1.54 -19.08
C ALA A 75 -11.68 -2.72 -19.95
N THR A 76 -11.90 -2.68 -21.27
CA THR A 76 -11.26 -3.64 -22.19
C THR A 76 -9.90 -3.12 -22.65
N VAL A 77 -8.87 -3.94 -22.51
CA VAL A 77 -7.45 -3.60 -22.75
C VAL A 77 -6.73 -4.76 -23.44
N GLN A 78 -5.60 -4.51 -24.11
CA GLN A 78 -4.90 -5.55 -24.88
C GLN A 78 -3.65 -6.05 -24.14
N ALA A 79 -3.38 -7.36 -24.21
CA ALA A 79 -2.08 -7.86 -23.75
C ALA A 79 -0.95 -7.22 -24.56
N GLY A 80 0.08 -6.72 -23.88
CA GLY A 80 1.14 -5.92 -24.48
C GLY A 80 0.82 -4.42 -24.68
N SER A 81 -0.34 -3.90 -24.26
CA SER A 81 -0.58 -2.44 -24.25
C SER A 81 -0.10 -1.78 -22.95
N THR A 82 0.25 -0.49 -23.02
CA THR A 82 0.50 0.34 -21.84
C THR A 82 -0.79 0.54 -21.03
N ILE A 83 -0.67 0.41 -19.70
CA ILE A 83 -1.70 0.66 -18.71
C ILE A 83 -1.06 1.35 -17.50
N GLY A 84 -1.84 1.98 -16.63
CA GLY A 84 -1.31 2.64 -15.44
C GLY A 84 -2.39 3.28 -14.57
N PHE A 85 -1.96 3.98 -13.53
CA PHE A 85 -2.84 4.79 -12.69
C PHE A 85 -2.36 6.23 -12.68
N LYS A 86 -3.31 7.17 -12.64
CA LYS A 86 -3.06 8.54 -12.20
C LYS A 86 -3.48 8.67 -10.74
N GLY A 87 -2.67 9.36 -9.94
CA GLY A 87 -3.01 9.81 -8.61
C GLY A 87 -3.76 11.14 -8.63
N GLU A 88 -4.62 11.35 -7.64
CA GLU A 88 -5.29 12.64 -7.43
C GLU A 88 -5.41 12.99 -5.96
N HIS A 89 -5.36 14.28 -5.67
CA HIS A 89 -5.73 14.82 -4.36
C HIS A 89 -7.20 15.23 -4.41
N SER A 90 -8.07 14.52 -3.66
CA SER A 90 -9.55 14.64 -3.72
C SER A 90 -10.07 15.99 -4.22
N PRO A 91 -10.92 16.02 -5.27
CA PRO A 91 -11.34 17.25 -5.96
C PRO A 91 -12.06 18.27 -5.06
N ASN A 92 -12.40 17.89 -3.83
CA ASN A 92 -12.90 18.77 -2.78
C ASN A 92 -11.87 19.76 -2.20
N ALA A 93 -10.63 19.83 -2.71
CA ALA A 93 -9.75 21.00 -2.51
C ALA A 93 -10.49 22.32 -2.83
N LEU A 94 -11.34 22.32 -3.87
CA LEU A 94 -12.24 23.42 -4.23
C LEU A 94 -13.36 23.67 -3.19
N ARG A 95 -13.86 22.64 -2.50
CA ARG A 95 -14.87 22.81 -1.44
C ARG A 95 -14.29 23.36 -0.15
N CYS A 96 -13.06 22.99 0.21
CA CYS A 96 -12.37 23.61 1.35
C CYS A 96 -12.13 25.11 1.12
N ALA A 97 -11.74 25.51 -0.10
CA ALA A 97 -11.59 26.92 -0.47
C ALA A 97 -12.91 27.73 -0.34
N MET A 98 -14.05 27.13 -0.73
CA MET A 98 -15.37 27.78 -0.68
C MET A 98 -15.84 28.15 0.73
N ILE A 99 -15.39 27.46 1.79
CA ILE A 99 -15.78 27.78 3.18
C ILE A 99 -15.07 29.05 3.67
N ALA A 100 -13.85 29.32 3.19
CA ALA A 100 -12.96 30.35 3.71
C ALA A 100 -13.27 31.79 3.25
N HIS A 101 -14.23 31.99 2.34
CA HIS A 101 -14.59 33.31 1.76
C HIS A 101 -13.41 34.07 1.09
N VAL A 102 -12.33 33.36 0.74
CA VAL A 102 -11.17 33.95 0.06
C VAL A 102 -11.52 34.23 -1.41
N PRO A 103 -11.24 35.44 -1.96
CA PRO A 103 -11.50 35.72 -3.36
C PRO A 103 -10.64 34.81 -4.25
N ILE A 104 -11.31 34.11 -5.17
CA ILE A 104 -10.75 33.16 -6.13
C ILE A 104 -9.56 33.71 -6.92
N VAL A 105 -8.36 33.29 -6.53
CA VAL A 105 -7.13 33.43 -7.31
C VAL A 105 -6.92 32.13 -8.09
N PRO A 106 -6.50 32.15 -9.37
CA PRO A 106 -6.11 30.95 -10.12
C PRO A 106 -4.73 30.43 -9.66
N LEU A 107 -4.63 30.07 -8.37
CA LEU A 107 -3.40 29.66 -7.68
C LEU A 107 -3.54 28.31 -6.97
N LEU A 108 -4.46 27.48 -7.46
CA LEU A 108 -4.62 26.09 -7.05
C LEU A 108 -4.51 25.21 -8.29
N ALA A 109 -3.29 25.06 -8.78
CA ALA A 109 -2.92 23.75 -9.31
C ALA A 109 -2.91 22.82 -8.09
N ALA A 110 -3.98 22.03 -7.93
CA ALA A 110 -3.94 20.90 -7.01
C ALA A 110 -2.92 19.93 -7.61
N ASN A 111 -1.72 19.93 -7.03
CA ASN A 111 -0.63 19.12 -7.57
C ASN A 111 -0.94 17.66 -7.29
N SER A 112 -1.06 16.87 -8.34
CA SER A 112 -1.46 15.45 -8.30
C SER A 112 -0.29 14.51 -7.96
N ASP A 113 0.93 15.04 -7.78
CA ASP A 113 2.17 14.30 -7.47
C ASP A 113 2.04 13.34 -6.28
N PHE A 114 2.71 12.19 -6.38
CA PHE A 114 2.88 11.23 -5.28
C PHE A 114 3.90 11.70 -4.22
N TYR A 115 3.55 12.79 -3.53
CA TYR A 115 4.38 13.54 -2.55
C TYR A 115 5.13 12.75 -1.47
N HIS A 116 4.82 11.46 -1.24
CA HIS A 116 5.53 10.67 -0.25
C HIS A 116 6.63 9.81 -0.88
N PRO A 117 7.88 9.86 -0.37
CA PRO A 117 8.93 8.93 -0.78
C PRO A 117 8.48 7.49 -0.50
N GLY A 118 8.49 6.64 -1.52
CA GLY A 118 7.92 5.31 -1.44
C GLY A 118 8.29 4.37 -2.58
N TYR A 119 7.87 3.12 -2.44
CA TYR A 119 7.96 2.06 -3.46
C TYR A 119 6.62 1.91 -4.17
N PHE A 120 6.61 1.73 -5.48
CA PHE A 120 5.39 1.49 -6.27
C PHE A 120 5.36 0.08 -6.81
N SER A 121 4.17 -0.49 -6.94
CA SER A 121 3.98 -1.74 -7.68
C SER A 121 2.58 -1.91 -8.26
N ALA A 122 2.49 -2.81 -9.22
CA ALA A 122 1.24 -3.26 -9.81
C ALA A 122 1.13 -4.79 -9.68
N TYR A 123 0.00 -5.23 -9.15
CA TYR A 123 -0.37 -6.64 -9.05
C TYR A 123 -1.59 -6.93 -9.91
N MET A 124 -1.67 -8.13 -10.48
CA MET A 124 -2.86 -8.61 -11.16
C MET A 124 -3.35 -9.92 -10.54
N SER A 125 -4.66 -10.14 -10.55
CA SER A 125 -5.29 -11.42 -10.22
C SER A 125 -6.36 -11.73 -11.26
N PRO A 126 -6.48 -12.97 -11.78
CA PRO A 126 -7.69 -13.37 -12.50
C PRO A 126 -8.89 -13.12 -11.59
N ALA A 127 -9.97 -12.61 -12.17
CA ALA A 127 -11.19 -12.29 -11.45
C ALA A 127 -12.26 -13.36 -11.70
N SER A 128 -12.80 -13.91 -10.62
CA SER A 128 -13.77 -15.00 -10.63
C SER A 128 -14.83 -14.74 -9.56
N PRO A 129 -16.13 -14.76 -9.89
CA PRO A 129 -16.71 -15.01 -11.22
C PRO A 129 -16.47 -13.91 -12.27
N ALA A 130 -16.20 -12.66 -11.86
CA ALA A 130 -16.02 -11.52 -12.76
C ALA A 130 -15.17 -10.41 -12.10
N ALA A 131 -14.64 -9.46 -12.88
CA ALA A 131 -13.89 -8.31 -12.35
C ALA A 131 -14.76 -7.35 -11.52
N ASN A 132 -16.06 -7.28 -11.80
CA ASN A 132 -17.04 -6.49 -11.04
C ASN A 132 -17.71 -7.28 -9.90
N SER A 133 -17.05 -8.32 -9.36
CA SER A 133 -17.54 -9.10 -8.21
C SER A 133 -16.68 -8.86 -6.95
N PRO A 134 -17.28 -8.87 -5.74
CA PRO A 134 -16.56 -8.70 -4.48
C PRO A 134 -15.70 -9.92 -4.10
N GLU A 135 -16.04 -11.11 -4.63
CA GLU A 135 -15.26 -12.35 -4.42
C GLU A 135 -13.94 -12.38 -5.22
N ALA A 136 -13.76 -11.49 -6.20
CA ALA A 136 -12.55 -11.42 -7.01
C ALA A 136 -11.31 -11.09 -6.15
N GLY A 137 -10.20 -11.78 -6.43
CA GLY A 137 -8.93 -11.61 -5.70
C GLY A 137 -8.93 -12.10 -4.25
N THR A 138 -9.95 -12.84 -3.79
CA THR A 138 -9.98 -13.44 -2.43
C THR A 138 -8.96 -14.56 -2.20
N GLY A 139 -8.47 -15.20 -3.26
CA GLY A 139 -7.58 -16.36 -3.19
C GLY A 139 -6.08 -16.03 -3.31
N GLN A 140 -5.25 -17.07 -3.29
CA GLN A 140 -3.83 -17.00 -3.63
C GLN A 140 -3.65 -16.91 -5.16
N THR A 141 -4.13 -15.82 -5.75
CA THR A 141 -4.23 -15.63 -7.21
C THR A 141 -3.52 -14.37 -7.71
N TRP A 142 -2.97 -13.55 -6.82
CA TRP A 142 -2.26 -12.32 -7.18
C TRP A 142 -0.82 -12.60 -7.61
N PHE A 143 -0.36 -11.93 -8.66
CA PHE A 143 1.03 -11.90 -9.11
C PHE A 143 1.45 -10.47 -9.40
N LYS A 144 2.71 -10.12 -9.13
CA LYS A 144 3.27 -8.80 -9.47
C LYS A 144 3.57 -8.73 -10.96
N VAL A 145 3.17 -7.65 -11.62
CA VAL A 145 3.45 -7.39 -13.05
C VAL A 145 4.43 -6.24 -13.29
N TRP A 146 4.60 -5.36 -12.30
CA TRP A 146 5.54 -4.24 -12.36
C TRP A 146 5.85 -3.70 -10.94
N GLU A 147 7.01 -3.06 -10.80
CA GLU A 147 7.40 -2.27 -9.63
C GLU A 147 8.36 -1.14 -10.05
N ASP A 148 8.37 -0.06 -9.26
CA ASP A 148 9.38 1.00 -9.27
C ASP A 148 9.96 1.12 -7.84
N PRO A 149 11.15 0.54 -7.59
CA PRO A 149 11.77 0.55 -6.28
C PRO A 149 12.68 1.78 -6.08
N PRO A 150 12.76 2.32 -4.85
CA PRO A 150 13.74 3.33 -4.48
C PRO A 150 15.18 2.90 -4.82
N VAL A 151 15.89 3.75 -5.56
CA VAL A 151 17.27 3.48 -5.99
C VAL A 151 18.25 3.91 -4.90
N TYR A 152 19.17 3.03 -4.50
CA TYR A 152 20.17 3.36 -3.49
C TYR A 152 21.44 3.92 -4.13
N GLU A 153 21.65 5.23 -3.97
CA GLU A 153 22.79 5.95 -4.55
C GLU A 153 23.43 6.90 -3.52
N ASN A 154 24.76 7.01 -3.55
CA ASN A 154 25.53 7.97 -2.75
C ASN A 154 25.27 7.93 -1.21
N GLY A 155 24.72 6.81 -0.69
CA GLY A 155 24.38 6.63 0.73
C GLY A 155 22.94 6.99 1.11
N ALA A 156 22.08 7.30 0.14
CA ALA A 156 20.66 7.61 0.35
C ALA A 156 19.76 6.84 -0.62
N LEU A 157 18.45 6.80 -0.33
CA LEU A 157 17.44 6.36 -1.29
C LEU A 157 16.97 7.55 -2.15
N VAL A 158 16.79 7.29 -3.44
CA VAL A 158 16.20 8.18 -4.44
C VAL A 158 14.89 7.57 -4.91
N PHE A 159 13.82 8.37 -4.94
CA PHE A 159 12.46 7.93 -5.20
C PHE A 159 12.01 8.44 -6.59
N PRO A 160 11.96 7.59 -7.65
CA PRO A 160 11.81 8.08 -9.02
C PRO A 160 10.49 8.79 -9.32
N LEU A 161 9.43 8.47 -8.57
CA LEU A 161 8.05 8.93 -8.78
C LEU A 161 7.55 9.97 -7.74
N GLU A 162 8.40 10.45 -6.82
CA GLU A 162 8.01 11.40 -5.75
C GLU A 162 7.52 12.78 -6.28
N THR A 163 7.86 13.10 -7.53
CA THR A 163 7.36 14.27 -8.28
C THR A 163 6.72 13.85 -9.61
N SER A 164 5.88 12.82 -9.56
CA SER A 164 5.04 12.36 -10.67
C SER A 164 3.64 12.10 -10.16
N ASP A 165 2.63 12.39 -10.97
CA ASP A 165 1.22 12.15 -10.65
C ASP A 165 0.66 10.88 -11.32
N GLN A 166 1.49 10.13 -12.04
CA GLN A 166 1.08 8.88 -12.69
C GLN A 166 2.23 7.88 -12.80
N PHE A 167 1.89 6.60 -12.80
CA PHE A 167 2.81 5.52 -13.16
C PHE A 167 2.17 4.62 -14.23
N THR A 168 2.96 4.22 -15.22
CA THR A 168 2.50 3.38 -16.34
C THR A 168 3.50 2.27 -16.66
N PHE A 169 2.98 1.10 -17.02
CA PHE A 169 3.73 -0.10 -17.36
C PHE A 169 3.02 -0.86 -18.48
N THR A 170 3.63 -1.94 -18.98
CA THR A 170 3.07 -2.76 -20.06
C THR A 170 2.36 -3.98 -19.49
N ILE A 171 1.14 -4.26 -19.93
CA ILE A 171 0.48 -5.54 -19.61
C ILE A 171 1.32 -6.68 -20.21
N PRO A 172 1.77 -7.69 -19.44
CA PRO A 172 2.59 -8.78 -19.97
C PRO A 172 1.95 -9.46 -21.19
N LYS A 173 2.73 -9.70 -22.25
CA LYS A 173 2.17 -10.00 -23.58
C LYS A 173 1.62 -11.42 -23.68
N SER A 174 2.19 -12.37 -22.95
CA SER A 174 1.69 -13.74 -22.85
C SER A 174 0.55 -13.92 -21.84
N LEU A 175 0.13 -12.86 -21.12
CA LEU A 175 -0.99 -12.94 -20.18
C LEU A 175 -2.24 -13.49 -20.88
N PRO A 176 -2.91 -14.52 -20.35
CA PRO A 176 -4.13 -15.05 -20.95
C PRO A 176 -5.24 -14.00 -21.09
N SER A 177 -6.11 -14.17 -22.09
CA SER A 177 -7.31 -13.34 -22.20
C SER A 177 -8.32 -13.72 -21.12
N GLY A 178 -8.98 -12.73 -20.53
CA GLY A 178 -9.94 -12.95 -19.44
C GLY A 178 -10.16 -11.69 -18.61
N GLN A 179 -10.99 -11.80 -17.56
CA GLN A 179 -11.21 -10.71 -16.61
C GLN A 179 -10.19 -10.78 -15.46
N TYR A 180 -9.68 -9.62 -15.08
CA TYR A 180 -8.67 -9.46 -14.04
C TYR A 180 -9.01 -8.26 -13.14
N LEU A 181 -8.59 -8.34 -11.88
CA LEU A 181 -8.30 -7.16 -11.09
C LEU A 181 -6.87 -6.74 -11.38
N LEU A 182 -6.65 -5.44 -11.54
CA LEU A 182 -5.35 -4.80 -11.56
C LEU A 182 -5.28 -3.87 -10.33
N ARG A 183 -4.38 -4.16 -9.40
CA ARG A 183 -4.16 -3.39 -8.16
C ARG A 183 -2.90 -2.56 -8.30
N GLY A 184 -3.05 -1.24 -8.36
CA GLY A 184 -1.97 -0.29 -8.12
C GLY A 184 -1.74 -0.13 -6.63
N GLU A 185 -0.48 -0.03 -6.22
CA GLU A 185 -0.06 0.23 -4.84
C GLU A 185 1.16 1.16 -4.81
N GLN A 186 1.11 2.16 -3.94
CA GLN A 186 2.31 2.79 -3.39
C GLN A 186 2.42 2.44 -1.91
N ILE A 187 3.63 2.06 -1.48
CA ILE A 187 4.05 1.97 -0.08
C ILE A 187 4.88 3.22 0.23
N ALA A 188 4.29 4.19 0.91
CA ALA A 188 4.93 5.41 1.37
C ALA A 188 5.72 5.15 2.67
N LEU A 189 7.00 5.55 2.66
CA LEU A 189 8.01 5.13 3.64
C LEU A 189 8.48 6.24 4.60
N HIS A 190 7.93 7.45 4.48
CA HIS A 190 8.31 8.61 5.30
C HIS A 190 8.09 8.44 6.82
N LEU A 191 7.29 7.45 7.26
CA LEU A 191 7.11 7.07 8.67
C LEU A 191 7.37 5.56 8.92
N ALA A 192 7.98 4.86 7.96
CA ALA A 192 8.19 3.41 7.98
C ALA A 192 9.24 2.92 9.00
N GLU A 193 9.85 3.80 9.80
CA GLU A 193 10.77 3.38 10.86
C GLU A 193 10.09 2.66 12.05
N THR A 194 8.76 2.68 12.10
CA THR A 194 7.96 1.99 13.13
C THR A 194 6.97 1.01 12.51
N PHE A 195 6.66 -0.06 13.26
CA PHE A 195 5.65 -1.04 12.89
C PHE A 195 4.29 -0.36 12.66
N GLY A 196 3.68 -0.57 11.49
CA GLY A 196 2.43 0.08 11.08
C GLY A 196 2.56 1.57 10.71
N GLY A 197 3.77 2.12 10.66
CA GLY A 197 4.04 3.50 10.21
C GLY A 197 4.19 3.64 8.69
N ALA A 198 4.41 2.54 7.97
CA ALA A 198 4.33 2.52 6.51
C ALA A 198 2.87 2.70 6.05
N GLN A 199 2.66 3.56 5.05
CA GLN A 199 1.35 3.98 4.56
C GLN A 199 1.10 3.41 3.17
N PHE A 200 -0.06 2.81 2.94
CA PHE A 200 -0.38 2.16 1.67
C PHE A 200 -1.51 2.90 0.95
N TYR A 201 -1.21 3.38 -0.25
CA TYR A 201 -2.14 4.03 -1.16
C TYR A 201 -2.47 3.04 -2.29
N ILE A 202 -3.73 2.63 -2.40
CA ILE A 202 -4.17 1.48 -3.20
C ILE A 202 -5.30 1.91 -4.14
N GLY A 203 -5.36 1.32 -5.33
CA GLY A 203 -6.52 1.39 -6.23
C GLY A 203 -6.66 0.10 -7.04
N CYS A 204 -7.89 -0.43 -7.14
CA CYS A 204 -8.17 -1.66 -7.92
C CYS A 204 -8.99 -1.36 -9.17
N ALA A 205 -8.33 -1.40 -10.32
CA ALA A 205 -8.94 -1.34 -11.64
C ALA A 205 -9.56 -2.69 -12.05
N GLN A 206 -10.74 -2.64 -12.64
CA GLN A 206 -11.45 -3.82 -13.16
C GLN A 206 -11.25 -3.89 -14.68
N ILE A 207 -10.57 -4.94 -15.16
CA ILE A 207 -10.17 -5.02 -16.58
C ILE A 207 -10.52 -6.34 -17.25
N ASN A 208 -10.73 -6.27 -18.56
CA ASN A 208 -10.95 -7.39 -19.46
C ASN A 208 -9.81 -7.40 -20.49
N VAL A 209 -8.86 -8.32 -20.33
CA VAL A 209 -7.69 -8.49 -21.19
C VAL A 209 -8.10 -9.29 -22.42
N VAL A 210 -7.85 -8.72 -23.61
CA VAL A 210 -8.06 -9.37 -24.91
C VAL A 210 -6.74 -9.50 -25.68
N ASN A 211 -6.73 -10.37 -26.71
CA ASN A 211 -5.55 -10.68 -27.53
C ASN A 211 -4.35 -11.23 -26.73
N GLY A 212 -4.63 -11.82 -25.56
CA GLY A 212 -3.66 -12.45 -24.67
C GLY A 212 -3.08 -13.77 -25.17
N GLY A 213 -2.00 -14.21 -24.52
CA GLY A 213 -1.27 -15.44 -24.83
C GLY A 213 -1.66 -16.64 -23.97
N SER A 214 -0.66 -17.48 -23.68
CA SER A 214 -0.80 -18.72 -22.89
C SER A 214 0.25 -18.83 -21.78
N GLY A 215 0.69 -17.70 -21.22
CA GLY A 215 1.60 -17.65 -20.08
C GLY A 215 0.90 -18.09 -18.79
N THR A 216 1.69 -18.61 -17.85
CA THR A 216 1.23 -18.98 -16.50
C THR A 216 1.81 -17.98 -15.50
N PRO A 217 1.02 -17.03 -14.97
CA PRO A 217 1.53 -16.04 -14.04
C PRO A 217 1.98 -16.61 -12.70
N GLY A 218 3.05 -16.03 -12.14
CA GLY A 218 3.53 -16.35 -10.80
C GLY A 218 4.92 -15.76 -10.51
N PRO A 219 5.39 -15.79 -9.25
CA PRO A 219 4.79 -16.47 -8.09
C PRO A 219 3.43 -15.90 -7.65
N LEU A 220 2.56 -16.77 -7.11
CA LEU A 220 1.22 -16.40 -6.66
C LEU A 220 1.15 -16.14 -5.15
N VAL A 221 0.47 -15.07 -4.76
CA VAL A 221 0.26 -14.63 -3.37
C VAL A 221 -1.22 -14.28 -3.10
N SER A 222 -1.59 -14.16 -1.84
CA SER A 222 -2.89 -13.67 -1.38
C SER A 222 -2.80 -12.21 -0.95
N ILE A 223 -3.88 -11.44 -1.09
CA ILE A 223 -3.99 -10.09 -0.50
C ILE A 223 -5.32 -10.00 0.28
N PRO A 224 -5.29 -9.84 1.63
CA PRO A 224 -4.11 -9.77 2.50
C PRO A 224 -3.28 -11.07 2.55
N GLY A 225 -2.06 -10.97 3.08
CA GLY A 225 -1.12 -12.09 3.26
C GLY A 225 0.20 -12.02 2.48
N VAL A 226 0.30 -11.10 1.51
CA VAL A 226 1.54 -10.84 0.75
C VAL A 226 2.64 -10.17 1.60
N TYR A 227 2.25 -9.41 2.63
CA TYR A 227 3.15 -8.72 3.57
C TYR A 227 2.85 -9.16 5.02
N THR A 228 3.88 -9.34 5.85
CA THR A 228 3.76 -9.90 7.20
C THR A 228 3.42 -8.86 8.27
N GLY A 229 2.15 -8.48 8.33
CA GLY A 229 1.59 -7.67 9.43
C GLY A 229 1.53 -8.37 10.81
N VAL A 230 2.29 -9.45 11.01
CA VAL A 230 2.29 -10.26 12.24
C VAL A 230 3.72 -10.49 12.77
N GLY A 231 4.10 -9.70 13.77
CA GLY A 231 5.33 -9.95 14.53
C GLY A 231 5.25 -11.25 15.31
N THR A 232 5.94 -12.30 14.86
CA THR A 232 5.95 -13.61 15.53
C THR A 232 6.81 -13.60 16.80
N PHE A 233 6.31 -14.15 17.91
CA PHE A 233 7.10 -14.31 19.14
C PHE A 233 7.90 -15.62 19.10
N SER A 234 9.23 -15.54 19.00
CA SER A 234 10.11 -16.65 19.39
C SER A 234 10.24 -16.71 20.92
N VAL A 235 9.87 -17.84 21.54
CA VAL A 235 10.07 -18.06 22.98
C VAL A 235 11.50 -18.48 23.27
N LEU A 236 12.39 -17.53 23.55
CA LEU A 236 13.65 -17.83 24.25
C LEU A 236 13.37 -17.98 25.75
N SER A 237 13.02 -19.20 26.14
CA SER A 237 12.59 -19.56 27.49
C SER A 237 13.73 -19.58 28.52
N THR A 238 14.03 -18.44 29.14
CA THR A 238 14.74 -18.38 30.42
C THR A 238 13.76 -18.57 31.58
N ALA A 239 13.76 -19.76 32.20
CA ALA A 239 12.82 -20.12 33.25
C ALA A 239 13.16 -19.46 34.61
N LEU A 240 12.34 -18.49 35.04
CA LEU A 240 12.40 -17.96 36.41
C LEU A 240 11.64 -18.88 37.37
N VAL A 241 12.33 -19.46 38.35
CA VAL A 241 11.77 -20.49 39.25
C VAL A 241 10.99 -19.86 40.41
N ALA A 242 9.69 -19.66 40.23
CA ALA A 242 8.77 -19.28 41.31
C ALA A 242 8.25 -20.54 42.04
N GLY A 243 8.83 -20.86 43.21
CA GLY A 243 8.47 -22.05 43.99
C GLY A 243 7.16 -21.90 44.78
N VAL A 244 6.13 -22.68 44.41
CA VAL A 244 4.83 -22.71 45.13
C VAL A 244 4.87 -23.70 46.30
N ARG A 245 4.77 -23.20 47.54
CA ARG A 245 4.57 -24.06 48.72
C ARG A 245 3.18 -24.70 48.71
N ARG A 246 3.11 -26.04 48.75
CA ARG A 246 1.93 -26.75 49.26
C ARG A 246 1.95 -26.74 50.80
N ARG A 247 0.77 -26.71 51.43
CA ARG A 247 0.64 -26.87 52.90
C ARG A 247 0.74 -28.36 53.25
N GLY A 248 1.42 -28.71 54.34
CA GLY A 248 1.29 -30.04 54.97
C GLY A 248 2.41 -31.07 54.73
N CYS A 249 3.58 -30.71 54.18
CA CYS A 249 4.73 -31.61 54.09
C CYS A 249 5.91 -31.06 54.90
N THR A 250 6.58 -31.94 55.66
CA THR A 250 7.69 -31.59 56.59
C THR A 250 8.95 -32.44 56.39
N ASP A 251 9.04 -33.20 55.29
CA ASP A 251 10.17 -34.09 54.99
C ASP A 251 10.71 -33.85 53.57
N VAL A 252 11.99 -34.14 53.36
CA VAL A 252 12.84 -33.60 52.27
C VAL A 252 12.75 -34.42 50.98
N THR A 253 12.29 -35.67 51.04
CA THR A 253 12.37 -36.65 49.95
C THR A 253 11.35 -36.49 48.81
N CYS A 254 10.35 -35.62 48.95
CA CYS A 254 9.27 -35.44 47.95
C CYS A 254 9.62 -34.52 46.74
N TYR A 255 10.89 -34.37 46.39
CA TYR A 255 11.36 -33.40 45.37
C TYR A 255 11.58 -33.97 43.94
N LEU A 256 10.96 -35.11 43.59
CA LEU A 256 11.17 -35.79 42.30
C LEU A 256 9.88 -36.13 41.52
N THR A 257 9.11 -35.12 41.11
CA THR A 257 8.42 -35.14 39.81
C THR A 257 8.60 -33.79 39.11
N ARG A 258 8.94 -33.81 37.81
CA ARG A 258 9.18 -32.59 37.03
C ARG A 258 7.84 -31.89 36.74
N PRO A 259 7.63 -30.61 37.13
CA PRO A 259 6.54 -29.85 36.56
C PRO A 259 6.81 -29.61 35.07
N THR A 260 5.84 -29.88 34.21
CA THR A 260 5.89 -29.49 32.80
C THR A 260 5.72 -27.97 32.70
N ILE A 261 6.85 -27.27 32.61
CA ILE A 261 6.90 -25.83 32.42
C ILE A 261 6.20 -25.49 31.09
N LYS A 262 5.04 -24.83 31.15
CA LYS A 262 4.56 -24.02 30.02
C LYS A 262 5.43 -22.75 30.00
N PRO A 263 6.23 -22.49 28.97
CA PRO A 263 7.10 -21.33 28.94
C PRO A 263 6.27 -20.06 28.69
N SER A 264 6.53 -19.01 29.47
CA SER A 264 5.95 -17.69 29.23
C SER A 264 6.60 -17.03 28.01
N VAL A 265 5.78 -16.49 27.12
CA VAL A 265 6.18 -16.03 25.79
C VAL A 265 6.54 -14.54 25.85
N ASN A 266 7.84 -14.19 25.77
CA ASN A 266 8.30 -12.81 25.57
C ASN A 266 8.52 -12.55 24.08
N PHE A 267 7.89 -11.52 23.53
CA PHE A 267 7.73 -11.35 22.08
C PHE A 267 8.78 -10.35 21.59
N ARG A 268 9.49 -10.69 20.50
CA ARG A 268 10.27 -9.71 19.73
C ARG A 268 9.60 -9.56 18.36
N LEU A 269 8.63 -8.64 18.32
CA LEU A 269 7.85 -8.28 17.13
C LEU A 269 8.77 -7.79 16.00
N VAL A 270 8.45 -8.17 14.75
CA VAL A 270 9.00 -7.55 13.54
C VAL A 270 7.94 -7.60 12.43
N GLN A 271 7.67 -6.47 11.77
CA GLN A 271 7.17 -6.45 10.38
C GLN A 271 8.41 -6.73 9.54
N ASN A 272 8.53 -7.92 8.97
CA ASN A 272 9.85 -8.47 8.67
C ASN A 272 10.30 -8.28 7.21
N GLU A 273 9.52 -7.54 6.40
CA GLU A 273 9.94 -7.05 5.09
C GLU A 273 10.89 -5.84 5.25
N PRO A 274 12.17 -5.95 4.86
CA PRO A 274 13.13 -4.84 4.99
C PRO A 274 12.84 -3.65 4.05
N GLY A 275 11.88 -3.78 3.12
CA GLY A 275 11.33 -2.68 2.33
C GLY A 275 10.12 -1.97 2.95
N ILE A 276 9.54 -2.50 4.04
CA ILE A 276 8.33 -1.94 4.70
C ILE A 276 8.63 -1.42 6.11
N LEU A 277 9.49 -2.09 6.88
CA LEU A 277 9.97 -1.58 8.18
C LEU A 277 11.39 -1.02 8.01
N LEU A 278 11.48 0.27 7.67
CA LEU A 278 12.70 0.91 7.21
C LEU A 278 12.74 2.41 7.59
N ASN A 279 13.79 2.85 8.27
CA ASN A 279 14.10 4.27 8.39
C ASN A 279 14.87 4.72 7.13
N ILE A 280 14.17 5.39 6.21
CA ILE A 280 14.75 5.88 4.94
C ILE A 280 15.73 7.05 5.09
N TYR A 281 15.76 7.70 6.26
CA TYR A 281 16.60 8.86 6.57
C TYR A 281 17.92 8.50 7.28
N ASN A 282 18.00 7.30 7.86
CA ASN A 282 19.14 6.82 8.64
C ASN A 282 19.33 5.31 8.39
N LEU A 283 19.83 4.99 7.20
CA LEU A 283 20.06 3.64 6.73
C LEU A 283 21.23 2.95 7.49
N PRO A 284 21.20 1.62 7.67
CA PRO A 284 22.33 0.87 8.23
C PRO A 284 23.65 1.07 7.47
N ALA A 285 24.78 1.00 8.17
CA ALA A 285 26.11 1.15 7.57
C ALA A 285 26.49 0.02 6.58
N ASP A 286 25.77 -1.11 6.65
CA ASP A 286 25.85 -2.28 5.77
C ASP A 286 24.65 -2.39 4.80
N TYR A 287 23.86 -1.31 4.64
CA TYR A 287 22.71 -1.29 3.74
C TYR A 287 23.13 -1.47 2.28
N ALA A 288 22.69 -2.59 1.68
CA ALA A 288 23.05 -2.99 0.32
C ALA A 288 22.14 -2.41 -0.77
N GLY A 289 21.02 -1.79 -0.40
CA GLY A 289 20.00 -1.25 -1.30
C GLY A 289 18.58 -1.58 -0.85
N TYR A 290 17.59 -1.00 -1.53
CA TYR A 290 16.18 -1.31 -1.27
C TYR A 290 15.84 -2.75 -1.66
N VAL A 291 14.93 -3.37 -0.90
CA VAL A 291 14.49 -4.75 -1.10
C VAL A 291 12.98 -4.75 -1.29
N SER A 292 12.56 -4.89 -2.55
CA SER A 292 11.16 -4.91 -2.97
C SER A 292 10.34 -5.96 -2.21
N PRO A 293 9.23 -5.58 -1.55
CA PRO A 293 8.41 -6.53 -0.82
C PRO A 293 7.51 -7.35 -1.76
N GLY A 294 7.02 -8.49 -1.26
CA GLY A 294 6.15 -9.40 -2.00
C GLY A 294 6.90 -10.32 -2.99
N PRO A 295 6.21 -10.91 -3.99
CA PRO A 295 6.82 -11.78 -4.98
C PRO A 295 7.66 -10.99 -6.00
N SER A 296 8.55 -11.70 -6.70
CA SER A 296 9.22 -11.18 -7.90
C SER A 296 8.21 -10.82 -9.00
N ILE A 297 8.55 -9.85 -9.86
CA ILE A 297 7.80 -9.55 -11.09
C ILE A 297 7.65 -10.83 -11.93
N TRP A 298 6.44 -11.10 -12.39
CA TRP A 298 6.18 -12.09 -13.43
C TRP A 298 6.43 -11.49 -14.82
N SER A 299 7.50 -11.95 -15.49
CA SER A 299 7.82 -11.54 -16.86
C SER A 299 7.09 -12.40 -17.89
N GLY A 300 6.29 -11.78 -18.76
CA GLY A 300 5.46 -12.48 -19.76
C GLY A 300 5.15 -11.68 -21.01
#